data_AF-A0A3P0P093-F1
#
_entry.id   AF-A0A3P0P093-F1
#
_cell.length_a   1.000
_cell.length_b   1.000
_cell.length_c   1.000
_cell.angle_alpha   90.00
_cell.angle_beta   90.00
_cell.angle_gamma   90.00
#
_symmetry.space_group_name_H-M   'P 1'
#
loop_
_entity.id
_entity.type
_entity.pdbx_description
1 polymer ?
#
loop_
_entity_poly.entity_id
_entity_poly.type
_entity_poly.pdbx_seq_one_letter_code
_entity_poly.pdbx_strand_id
1 'polypeptide(L)'
;MGVALNAVQKALKSGRIALTANGKIDSDVAVGAWRRNTDESRRSFTDLSRSTLALSGESAIPPAEADDDFPAAAGSSDPHMSAYRAARAERESTRAQRERMELDRDLGNLLALTDANRIAFTAFRTLRDLVMNVPVRVKDQLAAETSAARVEAILEEELARALSSIDVQQLMHDDDMEDDDGSDRQLSEDDTGGDSP
;
A
#
# COMPACT_ATOMS: atom_id res chain seq x y z
N MET A 1 -18.45 -5.60 49.32
CA MET A 1 -18.95 -5.16 47.99
C MET A 1 -17.88 -4.29 47.34
N GLY A 2 -17.02 -4.87 46.49
CA GLY A 2 -15.94 -4.16 45.82
C GLY A 2 -16.38 -3.64 44.45
N VAL A 3 -17.28 -2.66 44.43
CA VAL A 3 -17.75 -2.02 43.18
C VAL A 3 -17.36 -0.56 43.21
N ALA A 4 -16.70 -0.09 42.15
CA ALA A 4 -16.27 1.30 42.05
C ALA A 4 -17.48 2.26 42.12
N LEU A 5 -17.37 3.34 42.89
CA LEU A 5 -18.43 4.34 43.09
C LEU A 5 -19.01 4.86 41.75
N ASN A 6 -18.14 5.02 40.75
CA ASN A 6 -18.51 5.45 39.41
C ASN A 6 -19.44 4.45 38.69
N ALA A 7 -19.27 3.15 38.93
CA ALA A 7 -20.11 2.11 38.34
C ALA A 7 -21.55 2.17 38.90
N VAL A 8 -21.68 2.43 40.20
CA VAL A 8 -22.98 2.61 40.87
C VAL A 8 -23.67 3.89 40.37
N GLN A 9 -22.94 5.00 40.24
CA GLN A 9 -23.47 6.26 39.70
C GLN A 9 -23.93 6.13 38.25
N LYS A 10 -23.18 5.42 37.40
CA LYS A 10 -23.58 5.16 36.01
C LYS A 10 -24.83 4.30 35.93
N ALA A 11 -24.95 3.30 36.80
CA ALA A 11 -26.14 2.44 36.87
C ALA A 11 -27.39 3.23 37.30
N LEU A 12 -27.26 4.12 38.29
CA LEU A 12 -28.29 5.08 38.68
C LEU A 12 -28.72 6.01 37.53
N LYS A 13 -27.75 6.64 36.84
CA LYS A 13 -28.02 7.54 35.71
C LYS A 13 -28.71 6.84 34.54
N SER A 14 -28.40 5.56 34.32
CA SER A 14 -29.02 4.74 33.28
C SER A 14 -30.33 4.05 33.70
N GLY A 15 -30.81 4.26 34.93
CA GLY A 15 -32.05 3.66 35.43
C GLY A 15 -31.96 2.15 35.76
N ARG A 16 -30.75 1.58 35.83
CA ARG A 16 -30.51 0.14 36.12
C ARG A 16 -30.67 -0.23 37.59
N ILE A 17 -30.55 0.74 38.49
CA ILE A 17 -30.83 0.60 39.93
C ILE A 17 -31.74 1.76 40.34
N ALA A 18 -32.80 1.47 41.10
CA ALA A 18 -33.70 2.48 41.64
C ALA A 18 -33.27 2.90 43.06
N LEU A 19 -33.46 4.18 43.39
CA LEU A 19 -33.39 4.63 44.79
C LEU A 19 -34.68 4.26 45.51
N THR A 20 -34.56 3.78 46.74
CA THR A 20 -35.70 3.56 47.63
C THR A 20 -36.24 4.92 48.11
N ALA A 21 -37.51 4.99 48.54
CA ALA A 21 -38.21 6.22 48.94
C ALA A 21 -37.52 7.04 50.07
N ASN A 22 -36.56 6.44 50.79
CA ASN A 22 -35.75 7.11 51.81
C ASN A 22 -34.36 7.56 51.32
N GLY A 23 -34.12 7.62 50.00
CA GLY A 23 -32.87 8.12 49.42
C GLY A 23 -31.64 7.23 49.64
N LYS A 24 -31.85 5.98 50.11
CA LYS A 24 -30.78 4.98 50.34
C LYS A 24 -30.92 3.82 49.35
N ILE A 25 -29.78 3.26 48.95
CA ILE A 25 -29.70 2.07 48.08
C ILE A 25 -29.74 0.83 48.98
N ASP A 26 -30.74 -0.02 48.79
CA ASP A 26 -30.76 -1.36 49.39
C ASP A 26 -29.82 -2.26 48.58
N SER A 27 -28.75 -2.72 49.21
CA SER A 27 -27.67 -3.48 48.57
C SER A 27 -28.18 -4.78 47.94
N ASP A 28 -29.10 -5.48 48.59
CA ASP A 28 -29.54 -6.80 48.13
C ASP A 28 -30.52 -6.67 46.95
N VAL A 29 -31.38 -5.65 46.99
CA VAL A 29 -32.29 -5.31 45.88
C VAL A 29 -31.52 -4.77 44.68
N ALA A 30 -30.49 -3.96 44.90
CA ALA A 30 -29.66 -3.37 43.85
C ALA A 30 -28.86 -4.43 43.08
N VAL A 31 -28.28 -5.43 43.77
CA VAL A 31 -27.57 -6.54 43.11
C VAL A 31 -28.52 -7.38 42.25
N GLY A 32 -29.74 -7.63 42.73
CA GLY A 32 -30.76 -8.36 41.97
C GLY A 32 -31.29 -7.57 40.76
N ALA A 33 -31.44 -6.25 40.88
CA ALA A 33 -31.82 -5.36 39.77
C ALA A 33 -30.70 -5.25 38.72
N TRP A 34 -29.45 -5.14 39.19
CA TRP A 34 -28.27 -5.10 38.34
C TRP A 34 -28.16 -6.34 37.47
N ARG A 35 -28.26 -7.55 38.05
CA ARG A 35 -28.17 -8.80 37.28
C ARG A 35 -29.29 -8.96 36.27
N ARG A 36 -30.52 -8.54 36.60
CA ARG A 36 -31.68 -8.66 35.70
C ARG A 36 -31.67 -7.65 34.56
N ASN A 37 -31.05 -6.49 34.73
CA ASN A 37 -31.02 -5.41 33.74
C ASN A 37 -29.67 -5.27 33.03
N THR A 38 -28.68 -6.11 33.36
CA THR A 38 -27.39 -6.14 32.68
C THR A 38 -27.41 -7.21 31.61
N ASP A 39 -27.49 -6.77 30.36
CA ASP A 39 -27.37 -7.62 29.18
C ASP A 39 -25.89 -7.85 28.86
N GLU A 40 -25.43 -9.10 28.97
CA GLU A 40 -24.06 -9.56 28.68
C GLU A 40 -23.67 -9.24 27.23
N SER A 41 -24.64 -9.23 26.31
CA SER A 41 -24.42 -8.99 24.88
C SER A 41 -24.14 -7.52 24.52
N ARG A 42 -24.30 -6.60 25.48
CA ARG A 42 -23.92 -5.18 25.36
C ARG A 42 -22.52 -4.86 25.90
N ARG A 43 -21.74 -5.88 26.28
CA ARG A 43 -20.32 -5.72 26.57
C ARG A 43 -19.60 -5.32 25.29
N SER A 44 -19.05 -4.11 25.27
CA SER A 44 -18.34 -3.60 24.10
C SER A 44 -17.10 -4.45 23.82
N PHE A 45 -16.77 -4.62 22.53
CA PHE A 45 -15.58 -5.33 22.06
C PHE A 45 -14.27 -4.85 22.74
N THR A 46 -14.25 -3.58 23.15
CA THR A 46 -13.17 -2.92 23.90
C THR A 46 -12.98 -3.45 25.34
N ASP A 47 -14.02 -4.00 25.97
CA ASP A 47 -13.95 -4.56 27.33
C ASP A 47 -13.41 -6.00 27.29
N LEU A 48 -13.77 -6.75 26.24
CA LEU A 48 -13.27 -8.11 25.99
C LEU A 48 -11.77 -8.11 25.61
N SER A 49 -11.35 -7.16 24.78
CA SER A 49 -9.94 -7.02 24.36
C SER A 49 -9.02 -6.52 25.49
N ARG A 50 -9.55 -5.77 26.46
CA ARG A 50 -8.78 -5.38 27.67
C ARG A 50 -8.56 -6.55 28.61
N SER A 51 -9.49 -7.50 28.69
CA SER A 51 -9.33 -8.72 29.47
C SER A 51 -8.33 -9.70 28.85
N THR A 52 -8.19 -9.72 27.53
CA THR A 52 -7.20 -10.58 26.85
C THR A 52 -5.79 -9.98 26.86
N LEU A 53 -5.66 -8.65 26.81
CA LEU A 53 -4.37 -7.95 26.93
C LEU A 53 -3.77 -7.97 28.35
N ALA A 54 -4.59 -8.14 29.39
CA ALA A 54 -4.09 -8.26 30.77
C ALA A 54 -3.41 -9.62 31.06
N LEU A 55 -3.53 -10.60 30.17
CA LEU A 55 -2.98 -11.96 30.33
C LEU A 55 -1.74 -12.24 29.47
N SER A 56 -1.36 -11.33 28.57
CA SER A 56 -0.19 -11.47 27.71
C SER A 56 0.73 -10.27 27.90
N GLY A 57 1.72 -10.43 28.76
CA GLY A 57 2.81 -9.47 28.91
C GLY A 57 3.71 -9.42 27.67
N GLU A 58 4.31 -8.25 27.46
CA GLU A 58 5.42 -7.97 26.55
C GLU A 58 5.10 -7.94 25.04
N SER A 59 4.86 -6.73 24.49
CA SER A 59 5.73 -6.10 23.49
C SER A 59 5.10 -4.79 23.02
N ALA A 60 5.78 -3.68 23.26
CA ALA A 60 5.33 -2.33 22.96
C ALA A 60 5.47 -2.03 21.45
N ILE A 61 4.34 -2.00 20.75
CA ILE A 61 4.18 -1.33 19.45
C ILE A 61 3.48 0.01 19.75
N PRO A 62 3.95 1.15 19.22
CA PRO A 62 3.34 2.45 19.53
C PRO A 62 1.88 2.47 19.08
N PRO A 63 0.95 3.00 19.89
CA PRO A 63 -0.47 2.90 19.61
C PRO A 63 -0.82 3.76 18.41
N ALA A 64 -1.22 3.12 17.31
CA ALA A 64 -2.12 3.75 16.35
C ALA A 64 -3.39 4.12 17.14
N GLU A 65 -3.62 5.42 17.33
CA GLU A 65 -4.79 5.96 18.01
C GLU A 65 -6.06 5.54 17.25
N ALA A 66 -6.61 4.41 17.67
CA ALA A 66 -8.00 4.05 17.45
C ALA A 66 -8.85 4.87 18.42
N ASP A 67 -9.11 6.13 18.07
CA ASP A 67 -10.15 6.92 18.71
C ASP A 67 -11.51 6.48 18.15
N ASP A 68 -12.01 5.41 18.74
CA ASP A 68 -13.42 5.05 18.75
C ASP A 68 -14.13 6.01 19.74
N ASP A 69 -14.51 7.19 19.26
CA ASP A 69 -15.55 7.99 19.90
C ASP A 69 -16.35 8.75 18.83
N PHE A 70 -17.55 8.25 18.53
CA PHE A 70 -18.58 9.02 17.84
C PHE A 70 -19.31 9.91 18.86
N PRO A 71 -19.21 11.25 18.80
CA PRO A 71 -20.30 12.09 19.23
C PRO A 71 -21.28 12.18 18.07
N ALA A 72 -22.44 11.54 18.26
CA ALA A 72 -23.65 11.85 17.53
C ALA A 72 -23.87 13.38 17.50
N ALA A 73 -24.18 13.88 16.30
CA ALA A 73 -24.74 15.19 15.97
C ALA A 73 -24.86 16.20 17.14
N ALA A 74 -23.93 17.17 17.19
CA ALA A 74 -24.18 18.45 17.85
C ALA A 74 -23.31 19.53 17.21
N GLY A 75 -23.95 20.55 16.66
CA GLY A 75 -23.31 21.72 16.11
C GLY A 75 -22.64 22.55 17.20
N SER A 76 -21.31 22.59 17.19
CA SER A 76 -20.52 23.73 17.65
C SER A 76 -19.13 23.58 17.03
N SER A 77 -18.80 24.46 16.10
CA SER A 77 -17.52 24.50 15.40
C SER A 77 -16.42 24.96 16.36
N ASP A 78 -15.86 24.04 17.13
CA ASP A 78 -14.58 24.26 17.80
C ASP A 78 -13.47 24.26 16.73
N PRO A 79 -12.76 25.37 16.50
CA PRO A 79 -11.76 25.48 15.43
C PRO A 79 -10.67 24.41 15.49
N HIS A 80 -10.36 23.90 16.68
CA HIS A 80 -9.39 22.82 16.86
C HIS A 80 -9.93 21.45 16.38
N MET A 81 -11.22 21.17 16.60
CA MET A 81 -11.85 19.93 16.15
C MET A 81 -12.06 19.91 14.63
N SER A 82 -12.36 21.06 14.03
CA SER A 82 -12.46 21.17 12.57
C SER A 82 -11.09 21.02 11.90
N ALA A 83 -10.03 21.60 12.46
CA ALA A 83 -8.65 21.44 11.99
C ALA A 83 -8.18 19.99 12.08
N TYR A 84 -8.47 19.29 13.19
CA TYR A 84 -8.14 17.88 13.35
C TYR A 84 -8.87 16.99 12.33
N ARG A 85 -10.18 17.20 12.13
CA ARG A 85 -10.97 16.49 11.11
C ARG A 85 -10.45 16.75 9.70
N ALA A 86 -10.06 17.99 9.39
CA ALA A 86 -9.47 18.35 8.10
C ALA A 86 -8.13 17.63 7.90
N ALA A 87 -7.23 17.66 8.89
CA ALA A 87 -5.94 16.96 8.82
C ALA A 87 -6.11 15.44 8.69
N ARG A 88 -7.10 14.85 9.37
CA ARG A 88 -7.41 13.42 9.23
C ARG A 88 -7.96 13.10 7.84
N ALA A 89 -8.88 13.92 7.32
CA ALA A 89 -9.42 13.75 5.98
C ALA A 89 -8.33 13.88 4.89
N GLU A 90 -7.36 14.78 5.06
CA GLU A 90 -6.22 14.93 4.16
C GLU A 90 -5.28 13.72 4.18
N ARG A 91 -4.98 13.18 5.37
CA ARG A 91 -4.18 11.94 5.49
C ARG A 91 -4.89 10.77 4.83
N GLU A 92 -6.19 10.63 5.05
CA GLU A 92 -7.00 9.57 4.46
C GLU A 92 -7.07 9.70 2.93
N SER A 93 -7.28 10.91 2.41
CA SER A 93 -7.31 11.14 0.97
C SER A 93 -5.96 10.88 0.31
N THR A 94 -4.86 11.22 0.98
CA THR A 94 -3.50 10.92 0.51
C THR A 94 -3.25 9.41 0.50
N ARG A 95 -3.70 8.68 1.54
CA ARG A 95 -3.60 7.22 1.58
C ARG A 95 -4.38 6.58 0.43
N ALA A 96 -5.64 6.97 0.25
CA ALA A 96 -6.47 6.46 -0.84
C ALA A 96 -5.87 6.75 -2.23
N GLN A 97 -5.23 7.92 -2.40
CA GLN A 97 -4.51 8.24 -3.64
C GLN A 97 -3.29 7.34 -3.87
N ARG A 98 -2.51 7.03 -2.83
CA ARG A 98 -1.37 6.11 -2.94
C ARG A 98 -1.82 4.70 -3.30
N GLU A 99 -2.81 4.17 -2.58
CA GLU A 99 -3.39 2.84 -2.85
C GLU A 99 -3.92 2.75 -4.28
N ARG A 100 -4.55 3.83 -4.78
CA ARG A 100 -4.98 3.89 -6.17
C ARG A 100 -3.81 3.84 -7.16
N MET A 101 -2.74 4.59 -6.92
CA MET A 101 -1.54 4.56 -7.78
C MET A 101 -0.83 3.20 -7.74
N GLU A 102 -0.86 2.50 -6.61
CA GLU A 102 -0.33 1.13 -6.48
C GLU A 102 -1.17 0.15 -7.29
N LEU A 103 -2.50 0.18 -7.13
CA LEU A 103 -3.40 -0.63 -7.97
C LEU A 103 -3.21 -0.36 -9.46
N ASP A 104 -3.06 0.90 -9.86
CA ASP A 104 -2.82 1.25 -11.25
C ASP A 104 -1.45 0.75 -11.77
N ARG A 105 -0.44 0.62 -10.90
CA ARG A 105 0.84 -0.05 -11.26
C ARG A 105 0.66 -1.56 -11.40
N ASP A 106 -0.03 -2.20 -10.45
CA ASP A 106 -0.27 -3.66 -10.48
C ASP A 106 -1.12 -4.09 -11.68
N LEU A 107 -2.04 -3.23 -12.11
CA LEU A 107 -2.82 -3.42 -13.34
C LEU A 107 -2.02 -3.13 -14.63
N GLY A 108 -0.80 -2.62 -14.52
CA GLY A 108 0.05 -2.26 -15.65
C GLY A 108 -0.32 -0.94 -16.35
N ASN A 109 -1.11 -0.08 -15.72
CA ASN A 109 -1.51 1.22 -16.27
C ASN A 109 -0.47 2.32 -16.06
N LEU A 110 0.44 2.15 -15.10
CA LEU A 110 1.48 3.12 -14.75
C LEU A 110 2.86 2.47 -14.76
N LEU A 111 3.82 3.14 -15.41
CA LEU A 111 5.25 2.79 -15.40
C LEU A 111 6.05 3.97 -14.84
N ALA A 112 7.18 3.70 -14.18
CA ALA A 112 8.06 4.77 -13.74
C ALA A 112 8.69 5.46 -14.96
N LEU A 113 8.81 6.79 -14.88
CA LEU A 113 9.35 7.59 -15.98
C LEU A 113 10.78 7.18 -16.37
N THR A 114 11.59 6.79 -15.39
CA THR A 114 12.97 6.34 -15.61
C THR A 114 13.01 5.06 -16.44
N ASP A 115 12.12 4.11 -16.18
CA ASP A 115 12.01 2.84 -16.90
C ASP A 115 11.48 3.06 -18.31
N ALA A 116 10.43 3.88 -18.44
CA ALA A 116 9.90 4.28 -19.74
C ALA A 116 10.98 4.91 -20.64
N ASN A 117 11.82 5.78 -20.07
CA ASN A 117 12.94 6.38 -20.79
C ASN A 117 13.99 5.33 -21.17
N ARG A 118 14.36 4.43 -20.25
CA ARG A 118 15.34 3.36 -20.51
C ARG A 118 14.88 2.49 -21.70
N ILE A 119 13.67 1.96 -21.63
CA ILE A 119 13.06 1.13 -22.69
C ILE A 119 13.08 1.89 -24.02
N ALA A 120 12.65 3.16 -24.01
CA ALA A 120 12.66 3.98 -25.21
C ALA A 120 14.08 4.15 -25.80
N PHE A 121 15.08 4.48 -24.97
CA PHE A 121 16.46 4.64 -25.42
C PHE A 121 17.03 3.33 -25.99
N THR A 122 16.78 2.20 -25.34
CA THR A 122 17.20 0.89 -25.83
C THR A 122 16.53 0.59 -27.17
N ALA A 123 15.22 0.80 -27.29
CA ALA A 123 14.45 0.60 -28.52
C ALA A 123 15.02 1.44 -29.68
N PHE A 124 15.24 2.73 -29.45
CA PHE A 124 15.77 3.64 -30.48
C PHE A 124 17.21 3.31 -30.84
N ARG A 125 18.04 2.87 -29.88
CA ARG A 125 19.41 2.45 -30.15
C ARG A 125 19.43 1.22 -31.04
N THR A 126 18.64 0.20 -30.70
CA THR A 126 18.49 -1.01 -31.50
C THR A 126 17.98 -0.68 -32.90
N LEU A 127 16.98 0.20 -33.01
CA LEU A 127 16.47 0.67 -34.31
C LEU A 127 17.53 1.34 -35.15
N ARG A 128 18.27 2.27 -34.56
CA ARG A 128 19.35 2.98 -35.25
C ARG A 128 20.39 1.99 -35.75
N ASP A 129 20.79 1.04 -34.91
CA ASP A 129 21.83 0.07 -35.24
C ASP A 129 21.35 -0.86 -36.39
N LEU A 130 20.07 -1.27 -36.39
CA LEU A 130 19.46 -2.04 -37.49
C LEU A 130 19.40 -1.27 -38.81
N VAL A 131 18.94 -0.02 -38.79
CA VAL A 131 18.85 0.83 -39.99
C VAL A 131 20.24 1.12 -40.55
N MET A 132 21.21 1.42 -39.69
CA MET A 132 22.61 1.67 -40.10
C MET A 132 23.31 0.41 -40.62
N ASN A 133 22.77 -0.78 -40.34
CA ASN A 133 23.26 -2.05 -40.88
C ASN A 133 22.64 -2.40 -42.26
N VAL A 134 21.63 -1.67 -42.74
CA VAL A 134 21.04 -1.92 -44.07
C VAL A 134 22.09 -1.74 -45.19
N PRO A 135 22.85 -0.63 -45.25
CA PRO A 135 23.79 -0.39 -46.36
C PRO A 135 24.84 -1.48 -46.52
N VAL A 136 25.37 -2.04 -45.42
CA VAL A 136 26.41 -3.08 -45.51
C VAL A 136 25.88 -4.39 -46.09
N ARG A 137 24.57 -4.65 -45.93
CA ARG A 137 23.91 -5.86 -46.47
C ARG A 137 23.56 -5.74 -47.95
N VAL A 138 23.18 -4.54 -48.41
CA VAL A 138 22.70 -4.33 -49.78
C VAL A 138 23.74 -3.72 -50.72
N LYS A 139 24.85 -3.16 -50.21
CA LYS A 139 25.84 -2.41 -51.02
C LYS A 139 26.29 -3.12 -52.29
N ASP A 140 26.54 -4.43 -52.23
CA ASP A 140 27.07 -5.19 -53.37
C ASP A 140 25.97 -5.49 -54.39
N GLN A 141 24.74 -5.71 -53.92
CA GLN A 141 23.56 -5.86 -54.77
C GLN A 141 23.23 -4.54 -55.48
N LEU A 142 23.30 -3.41 -54.76
CA LEU A 142 23.08 -2.08 -55.32
C LEU A 142 24.18 -1.67 -56.30
N ALA A 143 25.43 -2.04 -56.04
CA ALA A 143 26.55 -1.76 -56.93
C ALA A 143 26.46 -2.52 -58.28
N ALA A 144 25.80 -3.68 -58.28
CA ALA A 144 25.58 -4.48 -59.49
C ALA A 144 24.30 -4.10 -60.25
N GLU A 145 23.37 -3.40 -59.60
CA GLU A 145 22.07 -3.04 -60.18
C GLU A 145 22.19 -1.80 -61.08
N THR A 146 21.50 -1.84 -62.23
CA THR A 146 21.57 -0.77 -63.26
C THR A 146 20.25 -0.01 -63.40
N SER A 147 19.14 -0.55 -62.88
CA SER A 147 17.84 0.11 -62.89
C SER A 147 17.58 0.87 -61.59
N ALA A 148 17.31 2.18 -61.70
CA ALA A 148 16.99 3.02 -60.55
C ALA A 148 15.75 2.54 -59.78
N ALA A 149 14.71 2.07 -60.48
CA ALA A 149 13.49 1.55 -59.84
C ALA A 149 13.75 0.28 -59.03
N ARG A 150 14.73 -0.54 -59.45
CA ARG A 150 15.13 -1.75 -58.72
C ARG A 150 15.95 -1.40 -57.48
N VAL A 151 16.85 -0.42 -57.59
CA VAL A 151 17.61 0.12 -56.45
C VAL A 151 16.67 0.65 -55.37
N GLU A 152 15.67 1.44 -55.75
CA GLU A 152 14.65 1.97 -54.83
C GLU A 152 13.88 0.83 -54.15
N ALA A 153 13.38 -0.14 -54.91
CA ALA A 153 12.64 -1.27 -54.35
C ALA A 153 13.47 -2.10 -53.35
N ILE A 154 14.76 -2.35 -53.64
CA ILE A 154 15.67 -3.07 -52.73
C ILE A 154 15.88 -2.29 -51.43
N LEU A 155 16.09 -0.98 -51.54
CA LEU A 155 16.27 -0.11 -50.36
C LEU A 155 15.01 -0.05 -49.52
N GLU A 156 13.84 0.14 -50.15
CA GLU A 156 12.55 0.21 -49.45
C GLU A 156 12.25 -1.11 -48.73
N GLU A 157 12.44 -2.26 -49.38
CA GLU A 157 12.23 -3.57 -48.78
C GLU A 157 13.11 -3.77 -47.54
N GLU A 158 14.40 -3.42 -47.63
CA GLU A 158 15.34 -3.68 -46.54
C GLU A 158 15.21 -2.67 -45.39
N LEU A 159 14.85 -1.41 -45.68
CA LEU A 159 14.49 -0.45 -44.64
C LEU A 159 13.18 -0.84 -43.94
N ALA A 160 12.17 -1.28 -44.69
CA ALA A 160 10.92 -1.77 -44.12
C ALA A 160 11.15 -3.02 -43.26
N ARG A 161 12.05 -3.92 -43.69
CA ARG A 161 12.47 -5.09 -42.89
C ARG A 161 13.17 -4.67 -41.60
N ALA A 162 14.11 -3.72 -41.66
CA ALA A 162 14.80 -3.22 -40.46
C ALA A 162 13.81 -2.59 -39.46
N LEU A 163 12.86 -1.78 -39.95
CA LEU A 163 11.85 -1.14 -39.12
C LEU A 163 10.84 -2.13 -38.50
N SER A 164 10.47 -3.18 -39.24
CA SER A 164 9.51 -4.20 -38.76
C SER A 164 10.12 -5.30 -37.91
N SER A 165 11.46 -5.41 -37.87
CA SER A 165 12.16 -6.42 -37.07
C SER A 165 12.18 -6.15 -35.57
N ILE A 166 11.81 -4.94 -35.13
CA ILE A 166 11.77 -4.59 -33.71
C ILE A 166 10.46 -5.07 -33.11
N ASP A 167 10.58 -5.99 -32.16
CA ASP A 167 9.50 -6.38 -31.27
C ASP A 167 9.66 -5.64 -29.93
N VAL A 168 8.74 -4.71 -29.67
CA VAL A 168 8.71 -3.95 -28.41
C VAL A 168 8.38 -4.86 -27.23
N GLN A 169 7.59 -5.93 -27.42
CA GLN A 169 7.27 -6.85 -26.33
C GLN A 169 8.48 -7.66 -25.87
N GLN A 170 9.30 -8.11 -26.82
CA GLN A 170 10.55 -8.79 -26.51
C GLN A 170 11.51 -7.87 -25.75
N LEU A 171 11.61 -6.60 -26.20
CA LEU A 171 12.46 -5.61 -25.54
C LEU A 171 12.07 -5.35 -24.09
N MET A 172 10.76 -5.34 -23.79
CA MET A 172 10.28 -5.18 -22.41
C MET A 172 10.63 -6.38 -21.53
N HIS A 173 10.65 -7.59 -22.10
CA HIS A 173 10.97 -8.81 -21.34
C HIS A 173 12.46 -8.96 -21.02
N ASP A 174 13.34 -8.50 -21.92
CA ASP A 174 14.78 -8.55 -21.72
C ASP A 174 15.23 -7.57 -20.60
N ASP A 175 14.61 -6.39 -20.52
CA ASP A 175 14.89 -5.40 -19.45
C ASP A 175 14.48 -5.92 -18.06
N ASP A 176 13.35 -6.63 -17.93
CA ASP A 176 12.89 -7.18 -16.65
C ASP A 176 13.84 -8.26 -16.08
N MET A 177 14.58 -8.98 -16.94
CA MET A 177 15.54 -10.01 -16.51
C MET A 177 16.89 -9.42 -16.05
N GLU A 178 17.31 -8.27 -16.58
CA GLU A 178 18.54 -7.60 -16.15
C GLU A 178 18.43 -7.05 -14.71
N ASP A 179 17.22 -6.66 -14.28
CA ASP A 179 16.97 -6.13 -12.94
C ASP A 179 16.94 -7.23 -11.84
N ASP A 180 16.69 -8.51 -12.19
CA ASP A 180 16.63 -9.64 -11.24
C ASP A 180 18.03 -10.18 -10.86
N ASP A 181 18.99 -10.17 -11.79
CA ASP A 181 20.39 -10.64 -11.56
C ASP A 181 21.20 -9.69 -10.64
N GLY A 182 20.68 -8.49 -10.35
CA GLY A 182 21.33 -7.52 -9.47
C GLY A 182 21.16 -7.81 -7.97
N SER A 183 20.20 -8.66 -7.58
CA SER A 183 19.79 -8.85 -6.17
C SER A 183 20.60 -9.92 -5.42
N ASP A 184 21.23 -10.86 -6.14
CA ASP A 184 21.77 -12.09 -5.53
C ASP A 184 23.27 -12.03 -5.17
N ARG A 185 23.92 -10.86 -5.28
CA ARG A 185 25.24 -10.65 -4.66
C ARG A 185 25.10 -10.32 -3.17
N GLN A 186 24.47 -11.21 -2.42
CA GLN A 186 24.64 -11.26 -0.98
C GLN A 186 26.12 -11.53 -0.70
N LEU A 187 26.75 -10.53 -0.07
CA LEU A 187 28.04 -10.62 0.59
C LEU A 187 28.06 -11.93 1.38
N SER A 188 28.91 -12.86 0.97
CA SER A 188 29.26 -14.03 1.77
C SER A 188 30.03 -13.52 2.99
N GLU A 189 29.30 -13.21 4.05
CA GLU A 189 29.82 -13.37 5.40
C GLU A 189 30.09 -14.86 5.58
N ASP A 190 31.34 -15.25 5.40
CA ASP A 190 32.10 -16.16 6.27
C ASP A 190 33.37 -16.63 5.53
N ASP A 191 34.54 -16.13 5.96
CA ASP A 191 35.62 -17.06 6.26
C ASP A 191 36.48 -16.55 7.42
N THR A 192 36.65 -17.48 8.35
CA THR A 192 37.19 -17.41 9.70
C THR A 192 38.69 -17.75 9.73
N GLY A 193 39.39 -17.16 10.69
CA GLY A 193 40.65 -17.71 11.24
C GLY A 193 41.91 -16.97 10.76
N GLY A 194 42.91 -16.68 11.59
CA GLY A 194 43.13 -17.02 12.98
C GLY A 194 44.50 -16.47 13.40
N ASP A 195 44.62 -16.21 14.69
CA ASP A 195 45.80 -16.33 15.55
C ASP A 195 47.16 -15.69 15.13
N SER A 196 47.53 -14.67 15.92
CA SER A 196 48.84 -14.33 16.55
C SER A 196 50.19 -14.52 15.81
N PRO A 197 51.19 -13.66 16.10
CA PRO A 197 51.97 -13.73 17.36
C PRO A 197 51.95 -12.47 18.23
#